data_AF-A0A9E3TBF4-F1
#
_entry.id   AF-A0A9E3TBF4-F1
#
_cell.length_a   1.000
_cell.length_b   1.000
_cell.length_c   1.000
_cell.angle_alpha   90.00
_cell.angle_beta   90.00
_cell.angle_gamma   90.00
#
_symmetry.space_group_name_H-M   'P 1'
#
loop_
_entity.id
_entity.type
_entity.pdbx_description
1 polymer ?
#
loop_
_entity_poly.entity_id
_entity_poly.type
_entity_poly.pdbx_seq_one_letter_code
_entity_poly.pdbx_strand_id
1 'polypeptide(L)'
;MIRVILRRLVSAAFLASVALILTMNPPVAFAAAGLPLVFEANRGQAGGSHEFVSRADGYEVLLDPAGAVLVLPSSPSAPAERLRLLLLDAQPQAWLEGSDELPGKVAYLTGSDPAAWLSRIPTYAAVTEGGLYPGVTLTYRGDRRHLEIELALAPGSDPRAIRLGIDGANAPRIDDSSGDLVLRAGGGEIRLLRPTARQMIRGEVVASAASFVLRGVNEVGVLTSALDPEAPLRLAIRVSRTLARGPIGTGDAVRIATDAKGNAYVAGRLRTRIGEPANAFVAKLSPDGSTRLYTVYFGGEGDDTPMGIAVDSAGQALVTGWTTSREFPVVAPLEPALRGPSDAFVSKLDAEGASFIYSTYLGGDGADQGLAVDVDADGAAWVTGRTVGGEFPTTETAAQGRPGGRSDAFVASLGADGSQLLYSTYLGGSGDEAGAAIRVDRAGGVHVAGSTRSVDFPVVNALQAAPGGAGHSPAGDAFVAKLDRGGERVLFATYLGGSVVAADSR
;
A
#
# COMPACT_ATOMS: atom_id res chain seq x y z
N MET A 1 37.01 57.10 -44.79
CA MET A 1 37.06 56.96 -43.31
C MET A 1 35.67 56.50 -42.85
N ILE A 2 35.31 55.22 -42.97
CA ILE A 2 35.77 54.08 -42.16
C ILE A 2 35.56 54.38 -40.67
N ARG A 3 34.58 53.67 -40.08
CA ARG A 3 34.13 53.67 -38.66
C ARG A 3 32.94 54.54 -38.25
N VAL A 4 31.90 54.60 -39.08
CA VAL A 4 30.48 54.55 -38.64
C VAL A 4 29.75 53.80 -39.77
N ILE A 5 28.84 52.88 -39.47
CA ILE A 5 28.27 51.83 -40.36
C ILE A 5 29.03 50.49 -40.27
N LEU A 6 28.97 49.85 -39.09
CA LEU A 6 29.09 48.39 -38.99
C LEU A 6 28.50 47.93 -37.64
N ARG A 7 27.18 48.11 -37.44
CA ARG A 7 26.43 47.48 -36.34
C ARG A 7 24.91 47.55 -36.52
N ARG A 8 24.42 47.44 -37.76
CA ARG A 8 23.03 47.10 -38.12
C ARG A 8 23.06 46.53 -39.53
N LEU A 9 23.14 45.20 -39.67
CA LEU A 9 22.79 44.38 -40.83
C LEU A 9 23.39 42.97 -40.66
N VAL A 10 22.81 42.20 -39.73
CA VAL A 10 22.66 40.74 -39.88
C VAL A 10 21.25 40.42 -39.38
N SER A 11 20.27 40.87 -40.15
CA SER A 11 18.94 40.29 -40.20
C SER A 11 18.85 39.55 -41.53
N ALA A 12 18.20 38.39 -41.51
CA ALA A 12 17.80 37.59 -42.68
C ALA A 12 18.92 36.81 -43.41
N ALA A 13 19.41 35.73 -42.78
CA ALA A 13 19.81 34.48 -43.47
C ALA A 13 20.22 33.41 -42.44
N PHE A 14 19.24 32.88 -41.71
CA PHE A 14 19.27 31.49 -41.18
C PHE A 14 17.82 31.10 -40.82
N LEU A 15 16.95 31.26 -41.81
CA LEU A 15 15.68 30.55 -41.90
C LEU A 15 16.00 29.20 -42.56
N ALA A 16 15.48 28.13 -41.97
CA ALA A 16 15.72 26.71 -42.26
C ALA A 16 16.85 26.07 -41.43
N SER A 17 16.44 25.07 -40.63
CA SER A 17 17.24 24.03 -39.95
C SER A 17 17.38 24.08 -38.43
N VAL A 18 16.33 24.48 -37.68
CA VAL A 18 15.98 23.82 -36.40
C VAL A 18 14.46 23.93 -36.20
N ALA A 19 13.70 23.19 -37.01
CA ALA A 19 12.38 22.76 -36.55
C ALA A 19 12.66 21.62 -35.56
N LEU A 20 12.92 21.97 -34.29
CA LEU A 20 12.86 20.98 -33.23
C LEU A 20 11.41 20.52 -33.22
N ILE A 21 11.19 19.33 -33.76
CA ILE A 21 9.96 18.57 -33.63
C ILE A 21 9.77 18.37 -32.13
N LEU A 22 9.06 19.31 -31.49
CA LEU A 22 8.24 19.00 -30.33
C LEU A 22 7.12 18.13 -30.91
N THR A 23 7.42 16.84 -31.11
CA THR A 23 6.38 15.82 -30.90
C THR A 23 5.96 16.04 -29.46
N MET A 24 4.91 16.84 -29.28
CA MET A 24 4.03 16.63 -28.14
C MET A 24 3.69 15.16 -28.24
N ASN A 25 4.32 14.33 -27.42
CA ASN A 25 3.81 13.00 -27.18
C ASN A 25 2.32 13.22 -26.94
N PRO A 26 1.42 12.53 -27.68
CA PRO A 26 0.02 12.57 -27.29
C PRO A 26 -0.01 12.24 -25.80
N PRO A 27 -0.90 12.86 -25.01
CA PRO A 27 -1.05 12.47 -23.61
C PRO A 27 -1.12 10.95 -23.62
N VAL A 28 -0.13 10.30 -23.02
CA VAL A 28 -0.17 8.86 -22.83
C VAL A 28 -1.48 8.69 -22.10
N ALA A 29 -2.48 8.17 -22.80
CA ALA A 29 -3.73 7.83 -22.17
C ALA A 29 -3.28 6.86 -21.08
N PHE A 30 -3.34 7.31 -19.84
CA PHE A 30 -3.27 6.44 -18.68
C PHE A 30 -4.52 5.58 -18.84
N ALA A 31 -4.43 4.53 -19.66
CA ALA A 31 -5.25 3.38 -19.47
C ALA A 31 -4.96 3.02 -18.02
N ALA A 32 -5.94 3.21 -17.15
CA ALA A 32 -5.87 2.76 -15.78
C ALA A 32 -5.77 1.23 -15.83
N ALA A 33 -4.57 0.73 -16.12
CA ALA A 33 -4.19 -0.65 -15.94
C ALA A 33 -4.17 -0.84 -14.43
N GLY A 34 -5.35 -1.17 -13.88
CA GLY A 34 -5.43 -1.56 -12.48
C GLY A 34 -4.47 -2.72 -12.27
N LEU A 35 -3.62 -2.64 -11.25
CA LEU A 35 -2.71 -3.73 -10.91
C LEU A 35 -3.52 -5.05 -10.86
N PRO A 36 -3.02 -6.13 -11.51
CA PRO A 36 -3.73 -7.39 -11.52
C PRO A 36 -3.92 -7.89 -10.08
N LEU A 37 -4.97 -8.69 -9.88
CA LEU A 37 -5.06 -9.48 -8.65
C LEU A 37 -3.88 -10.46 -8.65
N VAL A 38 -3.16 -10.54 -7.52
CA VAL A 38 -1.93 -11.32 -7.40
C VAL A 38 -2.15 -12.45 -6.41
N PHE A 39 -1.68 -13.65 -6.74
CA PHE A 39 -1.68 -14.80 -5.84
C PHE A 39 -0.31 -14.93 -5.16
N GLU A 40 -0.32 -15.20 -3.86
CA GLU A 40 0.86 -15.43 -3.03
C GLU A 40 0.86 -16.89 -2.60
N ALA A 41 2.01 -17.57 -2.70
CA ALA A 41 2.15 -18.91 -2.11
C ALA A 41 1.98 -18.83 -0.58
N ASN A 42 1.11 -19.65 -0.01
CA ASN A 42 0.90 -19.67 1.44
C ASN A 42 2.04 -20.41 2.13
N ARG A 43 2.80 -19.68 2.94
CA ARG A 43 3.85 -20.19 3.82
C ARG A 43 3.48 -20.08 5.31
N GLY A 44 2.21 -19.82 5.60
CA GLY A 44 1.67 -19.62 6.95
C GLY A 44 1.11 -18.22 7.20
N GLN A 45 1.25 -17.28 6.25
CA GLN A 45 0.67 -15.94 6.38
C GLN A 45 -0.87 -15.97 6.33
N ALA A 46 -1.46 -16.96 5.65
CA ALA A 46 -2.89 -17.18 5.60
C ALA A 46 -3.24 -18.45 6.40
N GLY A 47 -4.26 -18.35 7.24
CA GLY A 47 -4.66 -19.46 8.13
C GLY A 47 -5.18 -20.69 7.36
N GLY A 48 -5.01 -21.87 7.97
CA GLY A 48 -5.47 -23.16 7.42
C GLY A 48 -4.44 -23.83 6.50
N SER A 49 -4.85 -24.91 5.85
CA SER A 49 -4.01 -25.72 4.97
C SER A 49 -4.07 -25.29 3.49
N HIS A 50 -4.55 -24.08 3.21
CA HIS A 50 -4.65 -23.56 1.84
C HIS A 50 -3.25 -23.31 1.27
N GLU A 51 -3.07 -23.49 -0.04
CA GLU A 51 -1.76 -23.40 -0.70
C GLU A 51 -1.49 -22.01 -1.29
N PHE A 52 -2.53 -21.25 -1.65
CA PHE A 52 -2.40 -19.89 -2.17
C PHE A 52 -3.40 -18.92 -1.52
N VAL A 53 -2.98 -17.67 -1.39
CA VAL A 53 -3.80 -16.56 -0.91
C VAL A 53 -3.78 -15.40 -1.89
N SER A 54 -4.92 -14.72 -2.05
CA SER A 54 -5.01 -13.47 -2.80
C SER A 54 -5.99 -12.51 -2.14
N ARG A 55 -5.79 -11.21 -2.39
CA ARG A 55 -6.61 -10.14 -1.81
C ARG A 55 -7.28 -9.34 -2.91
N ALA A 56 -8.56 -9.62 -3.14
CA ALA A 56 -9.40 -8.99 -4.15
C ALA A 56 -10.16 -7.78 -3.58
N ASP A 57 -11.01 -7.16 -4.40
CA ASP A 57 -11.78 -5.99 -3.97
C ASP A 57 -12.85 -6.38 -2.94
N GLY A 58 -12.51 -6.20 -1.67
CA GLY A 58 -13.39 -6.44 -0.53
C GLY A 58 -13.53 -7.89 -0.09
N TYR A 59 -12.71 -8.83 -0.59
CA TYR A 59 -12.67 -10.22 -0.11
C TYR A 59 -11.28 -10.85 -0.30
N GLU A 60 -10.98 -11.84 0.53
CA GLU A 60 -9.78 -12.67 0.40
C GLU A 60 -10.15 -13.96 -0.35
N VAL A 61 -9.23 -14.46 -1.17
CA VAL A 61 -9.34 -15.73 -1.88
C VAL A 61 -8.30 -16.67 -1.31
N LEU A 62 -8.73 -17.83 -0.85
CA LEU A 62 -7.86 -18.91 -0.41
C LEU A 62 -8.10 -20.10 -1.34
N LEU A 63 -7.04 -20.70 -1.84
CA LEU A 63 -7.10 -21.80 -2.81
C LEU A 63 -6.42 -23.04 -2.26
N ASP A 64 -7.07 -24.17 -2.46
CA ASP A 64 -6.55 -25.52 -2.24
C ASP A 64 -7.12 -26.47 -3.30
N PRO A 65 -6.65 -27.73 -3.39
CA PRO A 65 -7.18 -28.70 -4.36
C PRO A 65 -8.66 -29.09 -4.19
N ALA A 66 -9.36 -28.63 -3.15
CA ALA A 66 -10.81 -28.82 -3.01
C ALA A 66 -11.62 -27.66 -3.63
N GLY A 67 -10.96 -26.52 -3.91
CA GLY A 67 -11.53 -25.39 -4.62
C GLY A 67 -11.15 -24.03 -4.01
N ALA A 68 -12.07 -23.07 -4.11
CA ALA A 68 -11.83 -21.70 -3.66
C ALA A 68 -12.69 -21.34 -2.44
N VAL A 69 -12.07 -20.71 -1.45
CA VAL A 69 -12.74 -20.09 -0.31
C VAL A 69 -12.65 -18.58 -0.44
N LEU A 70 -13.81 -17.93 -0.54
CA LEU A 70 -13.94 -16.48 -0.48
C LEU A 70 -14.22 -16.08 0.96
N VAL A 71 -13.29 -15.36 1.58
CA VAL A 71 -13.45 -14.84 2.93
C VAL A 71 -13.97 -13.41 2.84
N LEU A 72 -15.16 -13.20 3.39
CA LEU A 72 -15.87 -11.94 3.31
C LEU A 72 -15.75 -11.18 4.65
N PRO A 73 -15.50 -9.86 4.62
CA PRO A 73 -15.56 -9.05 5.81
C PRO A 73 -17.00 -9.02 6.33
N SER A 74 -17.14 -9.28 7.62
CA SER A 74 -18.38 -9.15 8.39
C SER A 74 -18.41 -7.80 9.13
N SER A 75 -19.45 -7.54 9.92
CA SER A 75 -19.43 -6.44 10.91
C SER A 75 -18.14 -6.50 11.76
N PRO A 76 -17.55 -5.38 12.21
CA PRO A 76 -16.33 -5.37 13.03
C PRO A 76 -16.35 -6.28 14.26
N SER A 77 -17.55 -6.61 14.76
CA SER A 77 -17.79 -7.47 15.93
C SER A 77 -18.17 -8.91 15.59
N ALA A 78 -18.22 -9.28 14.31
CA ALA A 78 -18.64 -10.61 13.85
C ALA A 78 -17.46 -11.35 13.18
N PRO A 79 -17.35 -12.68 13.35
CA PRO A 79 -16.34 -13.45 12.66
C PRO A 79 -16.52 -13.34 11.15
N ALA A 80 -15.42 -13.40 10.40
CA ALA A 80 -15.45 -13.41 8.95
C ALA A 80 -16.30 -14.57 8.43
N GLU A 81 -17.19 -14.30 7.48
CA GLU A 81 -17.95 -15.36 6.82
C GLU A 81 -17.16 -15.96 5.66
N ARG A 82 -17.31 -17.27 5.46
CA ARG A 82 -16.57 -18.04 4.45
C ARG A 82 -17.54 -18.65 3.47
N LEU A 83 -17.40 -18.27 2.21
CA LEU A 83 -18.13 -18.84 1.09
C LEU A 83 -17.19 -19.81 0.35
N ARG A 84 -17.53 -21.10 0.31
CA ARG A 84 -16.73 -22.10 -0.39
C ARG A 84 -17.38 -22.43 -1.73
N LEU A 85 -16.56 -22.37 -2.77
CA LEU A 85 -16.86 -22.84 -4.12
C LEU A 85 -16.14 -24.18 -4.28
N LEU A 86 -16.87 -25.26 -4.00
CA LEU A 86 -16.37 -26.63 -4.01
C LEU A 86 -16.54 -27.24 -5.39
N LEU A 87 -15.53 -27.95 -5.86
CA LEU A 87 -15.60 -28.69 -7.12
C LEU A 87 -16.08 -30.12 -6.81
N LEU A 88 -17.35 -30.42 -7.09
CA LEU A 88 -17.97 -31.69 -6.69
C LEU A 88 -17.47 -32.83 -7.59
N ASP A 89 -17.24 -34.01 -7.00
CA ASP A 89 -16.66 -35.20 -7.65
C ASP A 89 -15.26 -35.00 -8.26
N ALA A 90 -14.57 -33.93 -7.87
CA ALA A 90 -13.17 -33.73 -8.20
C ALA A 90 -12.33 -34.93 -7.74
N GLN A 91 -11.38 -35.36 -8.58
CA GLN A 91 -10.49 -36.45 -8.22
C GLN A 91 -9.57 -36.04 -7.05
N PRO A 92 -9.32 -36.94 -6.08
CA PRO A 92 -8.48 -36.65 -4.92
C PRO A 92 -6.98 -36.47 -5.26
N GLN A 93 -6.58 -36.75 -6.51
CA GLN A 93 -5.22 -36.50 -7.03
C GLN A 93 -5.08 -35.13 -7.71
N ALA A 94 -6.06 -34.23 -7.56
CA ALA A 94 -5.93 -32.87 -8.04
C ALA A 94 -4.71 -32.20 -7.39
N TRP A 95 -3.99 -31.43 -8.18
CA TRP A 95 -2.84 -30.65 -7.75
C TRP A 95 -3.05 -29.19 -8.10
N LEU A 96 -2.43 -28.31 -7.32
CA LEU A 96 -2.52 -26.87 -7.49
C LEU A 96 -1.11 -26.30 -7.65
N GLU A 97 -0.89 -25.43 -8.64
CA GLU A 97 0.40 -24.79 -8.87
C GLU A 97 0.26 -23.31 -9.24
N GLY A 98 1.21 -22.49 -8.82
CA GLY A 98 1.29 -21.10 -9.26
C GLY A 98 1.83 -21.04 -10.69
N SER A 99 1.11 -20.39 -11.59
CA SER A 99 1.51 -20.20 -12.98
C SER A 99 1.71 -18.71 -13.29
N ASP A 100 2.53 -18.41 -14.29
CA ASP A 100 2.89 -17.04 -14.66
C ASP A 100 3.48 -16.25 -13.46
N GLU A 101 4.60 -16.73 -12.93
CA GLU A 101 5.29 -16.08 -11.80
C GLU A 101 5.62 -14.63 -12.12
N LEU A 102 5.18 -13.74 -11.25
CA LEU A 102 5.40 -12.31 -11.34
C LEU A 102 6.77 -11.95 -10.73
N PRO A 103 7.42 -10.89 -11.24
CA PRO A 103 8.71 -10.43 -10.71
C PRO A 103 8.60 -9.94 -9.26
N GLY A 104 7.40 -9.51 -8.84
CA GLY A 104 7.13 -9.02 -7.50
C GLY A 104 7.24 -10.09 -6.42
N LYS A 105 7.76 -9.73 -5.24
CA LYS A 105 7.78 -10.57 -4.04
C LYS A 105 7.01 -9.94 -2.89
N VAL A 106 6.55 -10.77 -1.96
CA VAL A 106 5.90 -10.32 -0.72
C VAL A 106 6.71 -10.74 0.51
N ALA A 107 6.75 -9.88 1.52
CA ALA A 107 7.30 -10.16 2.83
C ALA A 107 6.31 -9.79 3.95
N TYR A 108 6.28 -10.61 5.00
CA TYR A 108 5.55 -10.41 6.25
C TYR A 108 6.58 -10.39 7.38
N LEU A 109 6.95 -9.19 7.82
CA LEU A 109 7.90 -8.94 8.89
C LEU A 109 7.11 -8.54 10.13
N THR A 110 6.38 -9.50 10.72
CA THR A 110 5.40 -9.22 11.78
C THR A 110 5.80 -9.87 13.10
N GLY A 111 5.60 -9.17 14.21
CA GLY A 111 5.98 -9.64 15.53
C GLY A 111 7.48 -9.51 15.80
N SER A 112 7.86 -9.77 17.05
CA SER A 112 9.22 -9.60 17.57
C SER A 112 10.18 -10.75 17.28
N ASP A 113 9.72 -11.88 16.73
CA ASP A 113 10.54 -13.04 16.38
C ASP A 113 10.92 -13.04 14.88
N PRO A 114 12.17 -12.70 14.51
CA PRO A 114 12.60 -12.70 13.11
C PRO A 114 12.60 -14.09 12.45
N ALA A 115 12.64 -15.17 13.23
CA ALA A 115 12.58 -16.53 12.69
C ALA A 115 11.17 -16.89 12.18
N ALA A 116 10.14 -16.20 12.68
CA ALA A 116 8.76 -16.34 12.22
C ALA A 116 8.45 -15.48 10.98
N TRP A 117 9.33 -14.54 10.61
CA TRP A 117 9.10 -13.67 9.46
C TRP A 117 9.18 -14.43 8.15
N LEU A 118 8.28 -14.07 7.24
CA LEU A 118 8.22 -14.66 5.91
C LEU A 118 8.75 -13.67 4.90
N SER A 119 9.80 -14.04 4.17
CA SER A 119 10.39 -13.19 3.13
C SER A 119 10.39 -13.89 1.78
N ARG A 120 10.50 -13.09 0.71
CA ARG A 120 10.63 -13.56 -0.68
C ARG A 120 9.53 -14.56 -1.05
N ILE A 121 8.30 -14.30 -0.62
CA ILE A 121 7.15 -15.11 -1.05
C ILE A 121 6.94 -14.84 -2.55
N PRO A 122 6.97 -15.88 -3.41
CA PRO A 122 6.72 -15.71 -4.82
C PRO A 122 5.27 -15.32 -5.06
N THR A 123 5.06 -14.55 -6.12
CA THR A 123 3.73 -14.13 -6.53
C THR A 123 3.43 -14.55 -7.96
N TYR A 124 2.16 -14.79 -8.26
CA TYR A 124 1.71 -15.38 -9.51
C TYR A 124 0.52 -14.60 -10.07
N ALA A 125 0.44 -14.50 -11.40
CA ALA A 125 -0.73 -13.93 -12.07
C ALA A 125 -1.90 -14.93 -12.11
N ALA A 126 -1.60 -16.22 -11.98
CA ALA A 126 -2.57 -17.29 -12.03
C ALA A 126 -2.19 -18.45 -11.10
N VAL A 127 -3.19 -19.24 -10.74
CA VAL A 127 -3.02 -20.53 -10.07
C VAL A 127 -3.79 -21.56 -10.87
N THR A 128 -3.10 -22.61 -11.31
CA THR A 128 -3.62 -23.65 -12.18
C THR A 128 -3.84 -24.92 -11.39
N GLU A 129 -5.00 -25.53 -11.57
CA GLU A 129 -5.38 -26.80 -10.98
C GLU A 129 -5.62 -27.84 -12.07
N GLY A 130 -4.91 -28.96 -11.97
CA GLY A 130 -4.97 -30.06 -12.93
C GLY A 130 -5.45 -31.36 -12.29
N GLY A 131 -5.98 -32.26 -13.12
CA GLY A 131 -6.38 -33.61 -12.68
C GLY A 131 -7.75 -33.67 -11.98
N LEU A 132 -8.46 -32.55 -11.87
CA LEU A 132 -9.76 -32.43 -11.22
C LEU A 132 -10.86 -33.30 -11.89
N TYR A 133 -10.98 -33.18 -13.22
CA TYR A 133 -11.81 -34.03 -14.06
C TYR A 133 -11.01 -34.48 -15.31
N PRO A 134 -11.34 -35.62 -15.94
CA PRO A 134 -10.67 -36.06 -17.17
C PRO A 134 -10.72 -35.00 -18.28
N GLY A 135 -9.55 -34.54 -18.70
CA GLY A 135 -9.40 -33.54 -19.77
C GLY A 135 -9.79 -32.11 -19.39
N VAL A 136 -9.95 -31.80 -18.09
CA VAL A 136 -10.28 -30.46 -17.61
C VAL A 136 -9.12 -29.87 -16.81
N THR A 137 -8.77 -28.63 -17.14
CA THR A 137 -7.83 -27.81 -16.37
C THR A 137 -8.56 -26.56 -15.88
N LEU A 138 -8.44 -26.27 -14.59
CA LEU A 138 -8.98 -25.06 -13.99
C LEU A 138 -7.85 -24.05 -13.81
N THR A 139 -8.12 -22.77 -14.02
CA THR A 139 -7.18 -21.70 -13.70
C THR A 139 -7.90 -20.54 -13.04
N TYR A 140 -7.43 -20.18 -11.85
CA TYR A 140 -7.78 -18.93 -11.16
C TYR A 140 -6.84 -17.84 -11.68
N ARG A 141 -7.38 -16.79 -12.30
CA ARG A 141 -6.60 -15.64 -12.79
C ARG A 141 -7.05 -14.35 -12.15
N GLY A 142 -6.10 -13.43 -12.01
CA GLY A 142 -6.40 -12.04 -11.71
C GLY A 142 -6.64 -11.22 -12.96
N ASP A 143 -7.89 -10.84 -13.25
CA ASP A 143 -8.21 -9.82 -14.27
C ASP A 143 -8.65 -8.54 -13.54
N ARG A 144 -7.81 -7.49 -13.58
CA ARG A 144 -8.10 -6.17 -12.99
C ARG A 144 -8.78 -6.26 -11.62
N ARG A 145 -8.08 -6.60 -10.53
CA ARG A 145 -8.65 -6.74 -9.16
C ARG A 145 -9.84 -7.71 -8.99
N HIS A 146 -10.33 -8.38 -10.04
CA HIS A 146 -11.37 -9.40 -9.97
C HIS A 146 -10.75 -10.79 -10.13
N LEU A 147 -11.38 -11.77 -9.49
CA LEU A 147 -11.07 -13.17 -9.71
C LEU A 147 -11.81 -13.66 -10.96
N GLU A 148 -11.09 -14.23 -11.92
CA GLU A 148 -11.66 -14.98 -13.04
C GLU A 148 -11.32 -16.46 -12.87
N ILE A 149 -12.32 -17.32 -12.99
CA ILE A 149 -12.18 -18.78 -12.98
C ILE A 149 -12.33 -19.25 -14.42
N GLU A 150 -11.26 -19.78 -14.99
CA GLU A 150 -11.24 -20.36 -16.33
C GLU A 150 -11.22 -21.88 -16.24
N LEU A 151 -12.10 -22.55 -16.97
CA LEU A 151 -12.10 -24.00 -17.17
C LEU A 151 -11.79 -24.28 -18.64
N ALA A 152 -10.65 -24.90 -18.90
CA ALA A 152 -10.27 -25.38 -20.22
C ALA A 152 -10.57 -26.87 -20.33
N LEU A 153 -11.43 -27.23 -21.27
CA LEU A 153 -11.87 -28.59 -21.55
C LEU A 153 -11.22 -29.05 -22.87
N ALA A 154 -10.56 -30.21 -22.81
CA ALA A 154 -10.03 -30.90 -23.97
C ALA A 154 -11.18 -31.39 -24.89
N PRO A 155 -10.88 -31.69 -26.17
CA PRO A 155 -11.80 -32.39 -27.07
C PRO A 155 -12.47 -33.60 -26.42
N GLY A 156 -13.78 -33.72 -26.55
CA GLY A 156 -14.56 -34.85 -26.03
C GLY A 156 -14.87 -34.81 -24.52
N SER A 157 -14.36 -33.84 -23.75
CA SER A 157 -14.72 -33.67 -22.34
C SER A 157 -16.19 -33.24 -22.17
N ASP A 158 -16.89 -33.79 -21.18
CA ASP A 158 -18.29 -33.44 -20.88
C ASP A 158 -18.37 -32.20 -19.96
N PRO A 159 -18.82 -31.02 -20.44
CA PRO A 159 -18.96 -29.84 -19.60
C PRO A 159 -20.02 -29.99 -18.50
N ARG A 160 -20.92 -30.97 -18.59
CA ARG A 160 -21.93 -31.24 -17.55
C ARG A 160 -21.34 -31.90 -16.31
N ALA A 161 -20.12 -32.44 -16.40
CA ALA A 161 -19.39 -32.98 -15.26
C ALA A 161 -18.95 -31.87 -14.28
N ILE A 162 -18.88 -30.62 -14.74
CA ILE A 162 -18.47 -29.49 -13.91
C ILE A 162 -19.66 -29.08 -13.02
N ARG A 163 -19.54 -29.38 -11.72
CA ARG A 163 -20.55 -29.09 -10.71
C ARG A 163 -19.92 -28.31 -9.56
N LEU A 164 -20.47 -27.14 -9.28
CA LEU A 164 -20.04 -26.26 -8.19
C LEU A 164 -20.95 -26.48 -6.98
N GLY A 165 -20.38 -26.97 -5.89
CA GLY A 165 -20.98 -26.97 -4.58
C GLY A 165 -20.80 -25.61 -3.91
N ILE A 166 -21.87 -25.05 -3.36
CA ILE A 166 -21.86 -23.76 -2.68
C ILE A 166 -22.09 -24.00 -1.18
N ASP A 167 -21.08 -23.69 -0.38
CA ASP A 167 -21.18 -23.75 1.09
C ASP A 167 -21.00 -22.35 1.69
N GLY A 168 -21.80 -22.02 2.70
CA GLY A 168 -21.78 -20.71 3.37
C GLY A 168 -22.59 -19.57 2.72
N ALA A 169 -23.34 -19.83 1.64
CA ALA A 169 -24.29 -18.85 1.08
C ALA A 169 -25.74 -19.14 1.47
N ASN A 170 -26.49 -18.08 1.75
CA ASN A 170 -27.92 -18.13 2.01
C ASN A 170 -28.71 -18.09 0.69
N ALA A 171 -29.36 -19.21 0.36
CA ALA A 171 -30.22 -19.38 -0.81
C ALA A 171 -29.56 -18.93 -2.15
N PRO A 172 -28.56 -19.67 -2.64
CA PRO A 172 -27.99 -19.45 -3.98
C PRO A 172 -29.09 -19.39 -5.04
N ARG A 173 -29.03 -18.38 -5.92
CA ARG A 173 -30.04 -18.20 -6.99
C ARG A 173 -29.43 -17.60 -8.24
N ILE A 174 -30.11 -17.77 -9.36
CA ILE A 174 -29.75 -17.13 -10.63
C ILE A 174 -30.62 -15.87 -10.77
N ASP A 175 -30.02 -14.74 -11.11
CA ASP A 175 -30.74 -13.52 -11.44
C ASP A 175 -31.34 -13.64 -12.85
N ASP A 176 -32.66 -13.54 -13.00
CA ASP A 176 -33.33 -13.77 -14.29
C ASP A 176 -32.97 -12.72 -15.35
N SER A 177 -32.55 -11.52 -14.94
CA SER A 177 -32.21 -10.43 -15.85
C SER A 177 -30.78 -10.52 -16.39
N SER A 178 -29.81 -10.79 -15.51
CA SER A 178 -28.40 -10.88 -15.90
C SER A 178 -27.94 -12.31 -16.17
N GLY A 179 -28.59 -13.31 -15.59
CA GLY A 179 -28.14 -14.71 -15.57
C GLY A 179 -26.94 -14.97 -14.66
N ASP A 180 -26.62 -14.03 -13.77
CA ASP A 180 -25.55 -14.18 -12.79
C ASP A 180 -25.99 -15.10 -11.64
N LEU A 181 -25.08 -15.89 -11.11
CA LEU A 181 -25.29 -16.61 -9.86
C LEU A 181 -25.04 -15.66 -8.69
N VAL A 182 -26.06 -15.46 -7.87
CA VAL A 182 -26.01 -14.54 -6.73
C VAL A 182 -25.94 -15.31 -5.42
N LEU A 183 -24.87 -15.02 -4.66
CA LEU A 183 -24.51 -15.67 -3.40
C LEU A 183 -24.52 -14.63 -2.28
N ARG A 184 -25.44 -14.77 -1.32
CA ARG A 184 -25.54 -13.87 -0.16
C ARG A 184 -24.83 -14.47 1.04
N ALA A 185 -23.81 -13.77 1.55
CA ALA A 185 -23.03 -14.14 2.73
C ALA A 185 -22.39 -12.88 3.34
N GLY A 186 -22.14 -12.86 4.65
CA GLY A 186 -21.39 -11.82 5.35
C GLY A 186 -22.08 -10.47 5.43
N GLY A 187 -23.41 -10.44 5.32
CA GLY A 187 -24.16 -9.19 5.13
C GLY A 187 -23.96 -8.53 3.76
N GLY A 188 -23.29 -9.21 2.82
CA GLY A 188 -23.02 -8.74 1.47
C GLY A 188 -23.52 -9.70 0.38
N GLU A 189 -23.21 -9.35 -0.87
CA GLU A 189 -23.58 -10.11 -2.06
C GLU A 189 -22.34 -10.32 -2.96
N ILE A 190 -22.03 -11.59 -3.23
CA ILE A 190 -21.06 -12.01 -4.25
C ILE A 190 -21.86 -12.50 -5.46
N ARG A 191 -21.44 -12.08 -6.65
CA ARG A 191 -21.98 -12.54 -7.92
C ARG A 191 -20.92 -13.27 -8.71
N LEU A 192 -21.20 -14.49 -9.12
CA LEU A 192 -20.48 -15.10 -10.23
C LEU A 192 -21.22 -14.65 -11.49
N LEU A 193 -20.56 -13.83 -12.30
CA LEU A 193 -21.14 -13.32 -13.53
C LEU A 193 -21.44 -14.49 -14.48
N ARG A 194 -22.48 -14.35 -15.28
CA ARG A 194 -22.87 -15.35 -16.29
C ARG A 194 -21.63 -15.87 -17.04
N PRO A 195 -21.45 -17.20 -17.14
CA PRO A 195 -20.29 -17.78 -17.78
C PRO A 195 -20.24 -17.39 -19.27
N THR A 196 -19.02 -17.19 -19.76
CA THR A 196 -18.77 -17.07 -21.20
C THR A 196 -18.14 -18.36 -21.71
N ALA A 197 -18.53 -18.80 -22.91
CA ALA A 197 -18.00 -20.00 -23.55
C ALA A 197 -17.38 -19.66 -24.91
N ARG A 198 -16.19 -20.21 -25.18
CA ARG A 198 -15.48 -20.05 -26.45
C ARG A 198 -14.89 -21.38 -26.90
N GLN A 199 -15.03 -21.70 -28.17
CA GLN A 199 -14.43 -22.89 -28.78
C GLN A 199 -13.37 -22.51 -29.82
N MET A 200 -12.38 -23.37 -29.98
CA MET A 200 -11.39 -23.27 -31.05
C MET A 200 -11.77 -24.20 -32.18
N ILE A 201 -12.47 -23.70 -33.21
CA ILE A 201 -12.97 -24.50 -34.33
C ILE A 201 -12.18 -24.13 -35.57
N ARG A 202 -11.41 -25.08 -36.12
CA ARG A 202 -10.58 -24.89 -37.34
C ARG A 202 -9.62 -23.68 -37.26
N GLY A 203 -9.11 -23.39 -36.06
CA GLY A 203 -8.20 -22.27 -35.81
C GLY A 203 -8.87 -20.93 -35.53
N GLU A 204 -10.21 -20.87 -35.50
CA GLU A 204 -10.96 -19.66 -35.14
C GLU A 204 -11.62 -19.78 -33.77
N VAL A 205 -11.66 -18.66 -33.03
CA VAL A 205 -12.36 -18.56 -31.74
C VAL A 205 -13.84 -18.28 -32.01
N VAL A 206 -14.70 -19.25 -31.73
CA VAL A 206 -16.16 -19.15 -31.88
C VAL A 206 -16.81 -19.04 -30.51
N ALA A 207 -17.63 -18.01 -30.29
CA ALA A 207 -18.39 -17.87 -29.05
C ALA A 207 -19.56 -18.87 -29.00
N SER A 208 -19.80 -19.47 -27.84
CA SER A 208 -20.95 -20.33 -27.57
C SER A 208 -21.76 -19.72 -26.41
N ALA A 209 -23.06 -20.03 -26.35
CA ALA A 209 -23.85 -19.63 -25.20
C ALA A 209 -23.46 -20.47 -23.98
N ALA A 210 -23.44 -19.85 -22.81
CA ALA A 210 -23.34 -20.54 -21.54
C ALA A 210 -24.21 -19.87 -20.47
N SER A 211 -24.72 -20.67 -19.54
CA SER A 211 -25.56 -20.22 -18.44
C SER A 211 -25.37 -21.09 -17.21
N PHE A 212 -25.61 -20.52 -16.03
CA PHE A 212 -25.76 -21.33 -14.82
C PHE A 212 -27.09 -22.09 -14.82
N VAL A 213 -27.12 -23.20 -14.09
CA VAL A 213 -28.34 -23.94 -13.76
C VAL A 213 -28.25 -24.44 -12.32
N LEU A 214 -29.31 -24.24 -11.55
CA LEU A 214 -29.42 -24.86 -10.21
C LEU A 214 -29.78 -26.34 -10.38
N ARG A 215 -28.95 -27.23 -9.84
CA ARG A 215 -29.17 -28.69 -9.82
C ARG A 215 -29.71 -29.18 -8.48
N GLY A 216 -29.57 -28.36 -7.44
CA GLY A 216 -30.08 -28.56 -6.10
C GLY A 216 -30.02 -27.26 -5.30
N VAL A 217 -30.26 -27.32 -4.00
CA VAL A 217 -30.26 -26.13 -3.11
C VAL A 217 -28.92 -25.39 -3.13
N ASN A 218 -27.82 -26.16 -3.14
CA ASN A 218 -26.45 -25.66 -3.06
C ASN A 218 -25.56 -26.22 -4.19
N GLU A 219 -26.16 -26.70 -5.28
CA GLU A 219 -25.43 -27.27 -6.40
C GLU A 219 -25.73 -26.50 -7.69
N VAL A 220 -24.68 -25.99 -8.33
CA VAL A 220 -24.75 -25.20 -9.55
C VAL A 220 -23.98 -25.92 -10.66
N GLY A 221 -24.64 -26.16 -11.79
CA GLY A 221 -24.00 -26.62 -13.01
C GLY A 221 -23.82 -25.49 -14.02
N VAL A 222 -23.03 -25.75 -15.06
CA VAL A 222 -22.94 -24.88 -16.25
C VAL A 222 -23.56 -25.61 -17.44
N LEU A 223 -24.47 -24.94 -18.14
CA LEU A 223 -24.96 -25.37 -19.44
C LEU A 223 -24.23 -24.60 -20.53
N THR A 224 -23.90 -25.28 -21.62
CA THR A 224 -23.30 -24.66 -22.80
C THR A 224 -23.94 -25.21 -24.07
N SER A 225 -24.09 -24.35 -25.07
CA SER A 225 -24.48 -24.74 -26.43
C SER A 225 -23.25 -24.93 -27.33
N ALA A 226 -22.21 -25.60 -26.81
CA ALA A 226 -20.99 -25.88 -27.57
C ALA A 226 -21.36 -26.52 -28.92
N LEU A 227 -20.79 -25.97 -30.00
CA LEU A 227 -21.15 -26.27 -31.38
C LEU A 227 -20.46 -27.54 -31.89
N ASP A 228 -19.25 -27.82 -31.41
CA ASP A 228 -18.45 -28.98 -31.82
C ASP A 228 -17.86 -29.69 -30.58
N PRO A 229 -18.35 -30.89 -30.21
CA PRO A 229 -17.82 -31.64 -29.06
C PRO A 229 -16.34 -32.03 -29.16
N GLU A 230 -15.79 -32.08 -30.39
CA GLU A 230 -14.39 -32.42 -30.65
C GLU A 230 -13.47 -31.18 -30.65
N ALA A 231 -14.04 -29.98 -30.50
CA ALA A 231 -13.27 -28.76 -30.38
C ALA A 231 -13.02 -28.41 -28.90
N PRO A 232 -11.80 -27.97 -28.53
CA PRO A 232 -11.53 -27.49 -27.18
C PRO A 232 -12.49 -26.37 -26.77
N LEU A 233 -12.97 -26.42 -25.54
CA LEU A 233 -13.92 -25.45 -24.97
C LEU A 233 -13.27 -24.72 -23.80
N ARG A 234 -13.38 -23.39 -23.77
CA ARG A 234 -13.03 -22.55 -22.62
C ARG A 234 -14.28 -21.93 -22.02
N LEU A 235 -14.49 -22.15 -20.73
CA LEU A 235 -15.50 -21.48 -19.92
C LEU A 235 -14.79 -20.46 -19.02
N ALA A 236 -15.28 -19.23 -18.95
CA ALA A 236 -14.76 -18.22 -18.03
C ALA A 236 -15.89 -17.63 -17.19
N ILE A 237 -15.67 -17.58 -15.87
CA ILE A 237 -16.58 -17.07 -14.86
C ILE A 237 -15.86 -15.98 -14.07
N ARG A 238 -16.42 -14.77 -14.05
CA ARG A 238 -15.87 -13.66 -13.25
C ARG A 238 -16.59 -13.55 -11.93
N VAL A 239 -15.84 -13.37 -10.86
CA VAL A 239 -16.39 -13.04 -9.54
C VAL A 239 -16.45 -11.53 -9.39
N SER A 240 -17.63 -11.03 -9.07
CA SER A 240 -17.93 -9.63 -8.81
C SER A 240 -18.56 -9.49 -7.43
N ARG A 241 -18.30 -8.37 -6.76
CA ARG A 241 -18.95 -8.03 -5.50
C ARG A 241 -19.68 -6.70 -5.67
N THR A 242 -20.97 -6.68 -5.34
CA THR A 242 -21.76 -5.46 -5.40
C THR A 242 -21.72 -4.79 -4.02
N LEU A 243 -20.73 -3.93 -3.74
CA LEU A 243 -20.81 -2.85 -2.72
C LEU A 243 -19.63 -1.86 -2.80
N ALA A 244 -19.94 -0.58 -2.59
CA ALA A 244 -19.14 0.63 -2.80
C ALA A 244 -18.07 0.94 -1.73
N ARG A 245 -17.26 -0.04 -1.34
CA ARG A 245 -16.05 0.20 -0.57
C ARG A 245 -14.97 -0.69 -1.16
N GLY A 246 -13.82 -0.08 -1.43
CA GLY A 246 -12.66 -0.75 -2.00
C GLY A 246 -12.10 -1.87 -1.10
N PRO A 247 -10.78 -2.13 -1.11
CA PRO A 247 -10.22 -3.30 -0.47
C PRO A 247 -10.56 -3.37 1.02
N ILE A 248 -10.50 -4.58 1.58
CA ILE A 248 -10.75 -4.84 3.00
C ILE A 248 -9.91 -3.86 3.84
N GLY A 249 -10.58 -2.92 4.48
CA GLY A 249 -9.96 -1.78 5.15
C GLY A 249 -9.85 -0.56 4.24
N THR A 250 -10.48 0.55 4.64
CA THR A 250 -10.03 1.87 4.21
C THR A 250 -8.55 1.95 4.59
N GLY A 251 -7.65 1.76 3.63
CA GLY A 251 -6.24 1.98 3.85
C GLY A 251 -6.06 3.46 4.12
N ASP A 252 -5.97 3.83 5.40
CA ASP A 252 -5.79 5.20 5.82
C ASP A 252 -4.29 5.53 5.86
N ALA A 253 -3.98 6.70 5.31
CA ALA A 253 -2.66 7.24 4.95
C ALA A 253 -1.95 6.53 3.78
N VAL A 254 -1.78 7.27 2.67
CA VAL A 254 -0.93 6.93 1.52
C VAL A 254 0.20 7.95 1.51
N ARG A 255 1.42 7.54 1.79
CA ARG A 255 2.63 8.34 1.58
C ARG A 255 3.37 7.78 0.38
N ILE A 256 4.01 8.66 -0.37
CA ILE A 256 4.72 8.29 -1.58
C ILE A 256 6.11 8.94 -1.62
N ALA A 257 7.10 8.15 -2.01
CA ALA A 257 8.42 8.61 -2.39
C ALA A 257 8.81 7.99 -3.73
N THR A 258 9.83 8.55 -4.37
CA THR A 258 10.34 8.05 -5.65
C THR A 258 11.86 7.94 -5.60
N ASP A 259 12.41 6.89 -6.20
CA ASP A 259 13.86 6.77 -6.40
C ASP A 259 14.32 7.48 -7.69
N ALA A 260 15.64 7.53 -7.90
CA ALA A 260 16.24 8.13 -9.09
C ALA A 260 15.93 7.37 -10.40
N LYS A 261 15.44 6.12 -10.31
CA LYS A 261 15.01 5.30 -11.45
C LYS A 261 13.54 5.54 -11.80
N GLY A 262 12.82 6.32 -10.99
CA GLY A 262 11.40 6.62 -11.16
C GLY A 262 10.47 5.58 -10.54
N ASN A 263 10.97 4.60 -9.78
CA ASN A 263 10.10 3.67 -9.06
C ASN A 263 9.36 4.43 -7.96
N ALA A 264 8.07 4.14 -7.79
CA ALA A 264 7.25 4.72 -6.73
C ALA A 264 7.23 3.78 -5.51
N TYR A 265 7.40 4.33 -4.32
CA TYR A 265 7.32 3.62 -3.04
C TYR A 265 6.12 4.17 -2.28
N VAL A 266 5.14 3.32 -2.03
CA VAL A 266 3.89 3.68 -1.37
C VAL A 266 3.86 3.05 0.01
N ALA A 267 3.76 3.87 1.05
CA ALA A 267 3.51 3.41 2.41
C ALA A 267 2.05 3.66 2.81
N GLY A 268 1.46 2.71 3.52
CA GLY A 268 0.14 2.89 4.10
C GLY A 268 -0.20 1.82 5.13
N ARG A 269 -1.45 1.80 5.57
CA ARG A 269 -1.94 0.84 6.58
C ARG A 269 -2.93 -0.14 5.95
N LEU A 270 -2.81 -1.42 6.26
CA LEU A 270 -3.72 -2.46 5.78
C LEU A 270 -3.90 -3.56 6.85
N ARG A 271 -5.09 -4.17 6.89
CA ARG A 271 -5.31 -5.45 7.57
C ARG A 271 -4.99 -6.58 6.61
N THR A 272 -3.99 -7.40 6.92
CA THR A 272 -3.62 -8.54 6.06
C THR A 272 -4.57 -9.72 6.22
N ARG A 273 -5.28 -9.79 7.36
CA ARG A 273 -6.37 -10.73 7.69
C ARG A 273 -7.58 -10.00 8.29
N ILE A 274 -8.74 -10.63 8.23
CA ILE A 274 -9.95 -10.08 8.89
C ILE A 274 -9.85 -10.32 10.40
N GLY A 275 -10.02 -9.26 11.20
CA GLY A 275 -10.05 -9.33 12.66
C GLY A 275 -8.71 -9.07 13.36
N GLU A 276 -7.60 -8.93 12.62
CA GLU A 276 -6.32 -8.46 13.18
C GLU A 276 -6.24 -6.92 13.20
N PRO A 277 -5.40 -6.34 14.09
CA PRO A 277 -4.95 -4.96 13.98
C PRO A 277 -4.38 -4.67 12.59
N ALA A 278 -4.46 -3.41 12.17
CA ALA A 278 -3.95 -3.03 10.86
C ALA A 278 -2.47 -2.67 10.96
N ASN A 279 -1.67 -3.30 10.11
CA ASN A 279 -0.22 -3.21 10.04
C ASN A 279 0.22 -2.16 9.00
N ALA A 280 1.45 -1.70 9.11
CA ALA A 280 2.09 -0.90 8.08
C ALA A 280 2.40 -1.77 6.85
N PHE A 281 2.36 -1.16 5.67
CA PHE A 281 2.88 -1.77 4.45
C PHE A 281 3.70 -0.79 3.63
N VAL A 282 4.64 -1.33 2.84
CA VAL A 282 5.33 -0.61 1.75
C VAL A 282 5.18 -1.41 0.46
N ALA A 283 4.75 -0.75 -0.62
CA ALA A 283 4.75 -1.32 -1.96
C ALA A 283 5.68 -0.51 -2.88
N LYS A 284 6.59 -1.20 -3.58
CA LYS A 284 7.40 -0.60 -4.64
C LYS A 284 6.78 -0.90 -6.00
N LEU A 285 6.59 0.11 -6.82
CA LEU A 285 6.01 0.02 -8.16
C LEU A 285 7.05 0.40 -9.20
N SER A 286 7.00 -0.25 -10.36
CA SER A 286 7.79 0.14 -11.53
C SER A 286 7.48 1.57 -11.98
N PRO A 287 8.37 2.23 -12.75
CA PRO A 287 8.18 3.64 -13.12
C PRO A 287 6.95 3.93 -13.98
N ASP A 288 6.47 2.91 -14.70
CA ASP A 288 5.24 2.96 -15.48
C ASP A 288 3.99 2.57 -14.65
N GLY A 289 4.15 2.19 -13.38
CA GLY A 289 3.08 1.75 -12.48
C GLY A 289 2.47 0.39 -12.85
N SER A 290 2.99 -0.33 -13.85
CA SER A 290 2.39 -1.57 -14.34
C SER A 290 2.70 -2.78 -13.47
N THR A 291 3.80 -2.73 -12.71
CA THR A 291 4.33 -3.85 -11.95
C THR A 291 4.54 -3.48 -10.49
N ARG A 292 4.03 -4.31 -9.59
CA ARG A 292 4.36 -4.25 -8.16
C ARG A 292 5.63 -5.06 -7.91
N LEU A 293 6.75 -4.37 -7.73
CA LEU A 293 8.10 -4.94 -7.60
C LEU A 293 8.32 -5.60 -6.23
N TYR A 294 7.72 -5.08 -5.16
CA TYR A 294 7.55 -5.82 -3.91
C TYR A 294 6.39 -5.28 -3.07
N THR A 295 5.97 -6.04 -2.07
CA THR A 295 5.16 -5.54 -0.95
C THR A 295 5.68 -6.11 0.36
N VAL A 296 5.87 -5.24 1.35
CA VAL A 296 6.24 -5.63 2.72
C VAL A 296 5.11 -5.24 3.64
N TYR A 297 4.64 -6.18 4.47
CA TYR A 297 3.75 -5.92 5.59
C TYR A 297 4.55 -6.07 6.88
N PHE A 298 4.41 -5.12 7.80
CA PHE A 298 5.14 -5.15 9.06
C PHE A 298 4.38 -4.45 10.18
N GLY A 299 4.58 -4.91 11.40
CA GLY A 299 3.83 -4.49 12.58
C GLY A 299 3.72 -5.61 13.61
N GLY A 300 2.96 -5.37 14.66
CA GLY A 300 2.81 -6.29 15.79
C GLY A 300 1.35 -6.52 16.17
N GLU A 301 1.12 -6.66 17.46
CA GLU A 301 -0.19 -6.97 18.04
C GLU A 301 -1.09 -5.74 18.25
N GLY A 302 -0.55 -4.54 18.01
CA GLY A 302 -1.23 -3.26 18.13
C GLY A 302 -1.48 -2.59 16.78
N ASP A 303 -1.81 -1.31 16.81
CA ASP A 303 -1.98 -0.50 15.62
C ASP A 303 -0.63 0.07 15.16
N ASP A 304 -0.29 -0.18 13.90
CA ASP A 304 0.96 0.29 13.29
C ASP A 304 0.64 1.13 12.06
N THR A 305 0.92 2.43 12.13
CA THR A 305 0.52 3.38 11.09
C THR A 305 1.73 4.13 10.54
N PRO A 306 2.12 3.90 9.27
CA PRO A 306 3.16 4.68 8.64
C PRO A 306 2.64 6.06 8.24
N MET A 307 3.43 7.09 8.51
CA MET A 307 3.08 8.49 8.25
C MET A 307 4.14 9.25 7.44
N GLY A 308 5.35 8.70 7.26
CA GLY A 308 6.36 9.25 6.38
C GLY A 308 7.12 8.15 5.63
N ILE A 309 7.54 8.44 4.41
CA ILE A 309 8.45 7.58 3.64
C ILE A 309 9.46 8.42 2.87
N ALA A 310 10.71 7.98 2.87
CA ALA A 310 11.80 8.49 2.05
C ALA A 310 12.58 7.31 1.43
N VAL A 311 13.34 7.57 0.37
CA VAL A 311 14.13 6.53 -0.30
C VAL A 311 15.52 7.07 -0.56
N ASP A 312 16.54 6.32 -0.16
CA ASP A 312 17.93 6.72 -0.36
C ASP A 312 18.46 6.40 -1.76
N SER A 313 19.70 6.78 -2.03
CA SER A 313 20.34 6.56 -3.34
C SER A 313 20.57 5.07 -3.66
N ALA A 314 20.55 4.19 -2.66
CA ALA A 314 20.64 2.74 -2.83
C ALA A 314 19.26 2.10 -3.10
N GLY A 315 18.17 2.86 -3.02
CA GLY A 315 16.81 2.36 -3.21
C GLY A 315 16.23 1.70 -1.95
N GLN A 316 16.83 1.96 -0.78
CA GLN A 316 16.35 1.49 0.51
C GLN A 316 15.29 2.46 1.04
N ALA A 317 14.13 1.93 1.42
CA ALA A 317 13.02 2.75 1.89
C ALA A 317 13.12 2.98 3.40
N LEU A 318 13.11 4.24 3.82
CA LEU A 318 12.93 4.65 5.21
C LEU A 318 11.47 4.97 5.46
N VAL A 319 10.89 4.39 6.49
CA VAL A 319 9.50 4.60 6.91
C VAL A 319 9.49 5.05 8.36
N THR A 320 8.66 6.05 8.64
CA THR A 320 8.34 6.44 10.02
C THR A 320 6.83 6.49 10.21
N GLY A 321 6.40 6.45 11.45
CA GLY A 321 5.00 6.42 11.83
C GLY A 321 4.86 6.36 13.34
N TRP A 322 3.79 5.74 13.80
CA TRP A 322 3.58 5.39 15.21
C TRP A 322 3.10 3.95 15.34
N THR A 323 3.40 3.36 16.49
CA THR A 323 3.01 2.01 16.86
C THR A 323 2.51 1.96 18.30
N THR A 324 1.48 1.15 18.55
CA THR A 324 1.10 0.74 19.92
C THR A 324 1.52 -0.70 20.22
N SER A 325 2.21 -1.35 19.30
CA SER A 325 2.65 -2.73 19.41
C SER A 325 3.86 -2.79 20.34
N ARG A 326 3.85 -3.69 21.32
CA ARG A 326 5.00 -4.04 22.16
C ARG A 326 5.88 -5.08 21.50
N GLU A 327 5.30 -5.91 20.63
CA GLU A 327 6.02 -6.90 19.81
C GLU A 327 6.26 -6.37 18.39
N PHE A 328 6.53 -5.07 18.23
CA PHE A 328 6.91 -4.50 16.93
C PHE A 328 8.20 -5.16 16.40
N PRO A 329 8.33 -5.36 15.09
CA PRO A 329 9.49 -6.01 14.48
C PRO A 329 10.71 -5.08 14.52
N VAL A 330 11.57 -5.27 15.52
CA VAL A 330 12.82 -4.51 15.68
C VAL A 330 14.03 -5.27 15.11
N VAL A 331 14.98 -4.55 14.51
CA VAL A 331 16.25 -5.07 13.99
C VAL A 331 17.34 -4.05 14.30
N ALA A 332 18.42 -4.49 14.95
CA ALA A 332 19.49 -3.62 15.42
C ALA A 332 18.97 -2.31 16.09
N PRO A 333 18.04 -2.40 17.04
CA PRO A 333 17.31 -1.24 17.51
C PRO A 333 18.18 -0.29 18.33
N LEU A 334 17.96 1.01 18.14
CA LEU A 334 18.37 2.05 19.07
C LEU A 334 17.57 1.92 20.38
N GLU A 335 16.25 1.76 20.26
CA GLU A 335 15.31 1.54 21.34
C GLU A 335 14.55 0.22 21.09
N PRO A 336 14.74 -0.81 21.93
CA PRO A 336 14.20 -2.14 21.69
C PRO A 336 12.75 -2.33 22.13
N ALA A 337 12.18 -1.39 22.89
CA ALA A 337 10.86 -1.53 23.47
C ALA A 337 10.06 -0.22 23.47
N LEU A 338 8.74 -0.37 23.44
CA LEU A 338 7.80 0.73 23.61
C LEU A 338 7.95 1.35 25.02
N ARG A 339 8.17 2.67 25.11
CA ARG A 339 8.34 3.40 26.37
C ARG A 339 7.06 4.10 26.84
N GLY A 340 6.21 4.54 25.90
CA GLY A 340 4.94 5.19 26.19
C GLY A 340 3.71 4.35 25.82
N PRO A 341 2.50 4.95 25.81
CA PRO A 341 1.30 4.32 25.25
C PRO A 341 1.38 4.09 23.73
N SER A 342 2.22 4.86 23.03
CA SER A 342 2.54 4.70 21.62
C SER A 342 3.83 5.45 21.32
N ASP A 343 4.75 4.86 20.58
CA ASP A 343 6.00 5.53 20.21
C ASP A 343 6.05 5.72 18.70
N ALA A 344 6.87 6.66 18.25
CA ALA A 344 7.25 6.68 16.85
C ALA A 344 8.07 5.42 16.54
N PHE A 345 8.04 4.97 15.28
CA PHE A 345 9.00 3.98 14.79
C PHE A 345 9.83 4.57 13.66
N VAL A 346 11.02 4.03 13.46
CA VAL A 346 11.86 4.28 12.29
C VAL A 346 12.36 2.95 11.75
N SER A 347 11.95 2.60 10.54
CA SER A 347 12.30 1.34 9.90
C SER A 347 12.90 1.59 8.53
N LYS A 348 14.05 0.97 8.25
CA LYS A 348 14.72 1.02 6.95
C LYS A 348 14.70 -0.37 6.31
N LEU A 349 14.10 -0.49 5.14
CA LEU A 349 14.02 -1.73 4.36
C LEU A 349 15.24 -1.86 3.45
N ASP A 350 15.67 -3.10 3.18
CA ASP A 350 16.58 -3.36 2.06
C ASP A 350 15.94 -3.00 0.70
N ALA A 351 16.76 -2.95 -0.36
CA ALA A 351 16.32 -2.48 -1.67
C ALA A 351 15.33 -3.43 -2.37
N GLU A 352 15.32 -4.70 -1.93
CA GLU A 352 14.46 -5.78 -2.41
C GLU A 352 13.15 -5.90 -1.62
N GLY A 353 13.02 -5.21 -0.48
CA GLY A 353 11.90 -5.37 0.44
C GLY A 353 11.84 -6.75 1.10
N ALA A 354 12.98 -7.41 1.31
CA ALA A 354 13.04 -8.75 1.89
C ALA A 354 13.24 -8.74 3.42
N SER A 355 13.89 -7.70 3.94
CA SER A 355 14.23 -7.55 5.35
C SER A 355 14.43 -6.08 5.75
N PHE A 356 14.52 -5.82 7.05
CA PHE A 356 14.98 -4.55 7.59
C PHE A 356 16.51 -4.48 7.60
N ILE A 357 17.08 -3.34 7.21
CA ILE A 357 18.43 -2.92 7.59
C ILE A 357 18.44 -2.63 9.09
N TYR A 358 17.47 -1.84 9.54
CA TYR A 358 17.17 -1.62 10.96
C TYR A 358 15.68 -1.30 11.13
N SER A 359 15.18 -1.50 12.35
CA SER A 359 13.85 -1.12 12.76
C SER A 359 13.85 -0.89 14.27
N THR A 360 13.37 0.27 14.71
CA THR A 360 13.48 0.72 16.10
C THR A 360 12.26 1.53 16.51
N TYR A 361 11.96 1.52 17.81
CA TYR A 361 11.13 2.57 18.41
C TYR A 361 11.92 3.88 18.52
N LEU A 362 11.20 4.99 18.67
CA LEU A 362 11.72 6.32 18.95
C LEU A 362 10.67 7.07 19.77
N GLY A 363 10.86 7.13 21.08
CA GLY A 363 9.86 7.72 21.98
C GLY A 363 10.32 7.88 23.43
N GLY A 364 9.46 8.54 24.20
CA GLY A 364 9.58 8.82 25.62
C GLY A 364 8.45 8.19 26.44
N ASP A 365 8.08 8.83 27.54
CA ASP A 365 7.08 8.35 28.49
C ASP A 365 5.62 8.59 28.05
N GLY A 366 5.40 9.44 27.05
CA GLY A 366 4.07 9.76 26.51
C GLY A 366 3.85 9.23 25.09
N ALA A 367 2.87 9.81 24.40
CA ALA A 367 2.51 9.40 23.04
C ALA A 367 3.38 10.13 22.01
N ASP A 368 4.17 9.39 21.25
CA ASP A 368 5.06 9.91 20.21
C ASP A 368 4.64 9.45 18.81
N GLN A 369 4.76 10.35 17.84
CA GLN A 369 4.39 10.08 16.45
C GLN A 369 5.43 10.65 15.51
N GLY A 370 6.06 9.80 14.68
CA GLY A 370 6.86 10.23 13.55
C GLY A 370 5.94 10.58 12.39
N LEU A 371 5.85 11.86 12.02
CA LEU A 371 4.89 12.35 11.02
C LEU A 371 5.52 12.51 9.63
N ALA A 372 6.82 12.72 9.55
CA ALA A 372 7.57 12.79 8.30
C ALA A 372 9.03 12.35 8.50
N VAL A 373 9.60 11.80 7.44
CA VAL A 373 11.01 11.40 7.38
C VAL A 373 11.61 11.86 6.06
N ASP A 374 12.87 12.21 6.09
CA ASP A 374 13.72 12.40 4.91
C ASP A 374 15.06 11.71 5.12
N VAL A 375 15.85 11.57 4.06
CA VAL A 375 17.18 10.95 4.11
C VAL A 375 18.22 11.89 3.51
N ASP A 376 19.35 12.02 4.19
CA ASP A 376 20.45 12.85 3.71
C ASP A 376 21.42 12.08 2.80
N ALA A 377 22.46 12.77 2.32
CA ALA A 377 23.45 12.18 1.42
C ALA A 377 24.32 11.11 2.09
N ASP A 378 24.42 11.12 3.42
CA ASP A 378 25.17 10.15 4.20
C ASP A 378 24.30 8.92 4.55
N GLY A 379 23.01 8.96 4.18
CA GLY A 379 22.04 7.89 4.39
C GLY A 379 21.37 7.95 5.76
N ALA A 380 21.58 9.02 6.54
CA ALA A 380 20.98 9.19 7.86
C ALA A 380 19.49 9.58 7.73
N ALA A 381 18.68 8.98 8.59
CA ALA A 381 17.26 9.31 8.70
C ALA A 381 17.10 10.64 9.42
N TRP A 382 16.26 11.54 8.91
CA TRP A 382 15.83 12.74 9.61
C TRP A 382 14.33 12.70 9.79
N VAL A 383 13.88 12.60 11.03
CA VAL A 383 12.48 12.40 11.42
C VAL A 383 11.99 13.63 12.15
N THR A 384 10.77 14.05 11.83
CA THR A 384 10.03 15.02 12.63
C THR A 384 8.64 14.50 12.95
N GLY A 385 8.04 15.07 13.99
CA GLY A 385 6.76 14.61 14.47
C GLY A 385 6.28 15.40 15.66
N ARG A 386 5.54 14.72 16.54
CA ARG A 386 5.14 15.23 17.84
C ARG A 386 5.48 14.23 18.94
N THR A 387 5.82 14.77 20.09
CA THR A 387 6.11 14.00 21.31
C THR A 387 5.34 14.60 22.48
N VAL A 388 4.85 13.74 23.37
CA VAL A 388 4.16 14.13 24.60
C VAL A 388 4.96 13.65 25.79
N GLY A 389 5.09 14.49 26.82
CA GLY A 389 5.85 14.13 28.02
C GLY A 389 7.24 14.76 28.06
N GLY A 390 8.09 14.25 28.95
CA GLY A 390 9.38 14.86 29.28
C GLY A 390 10.59 14.00 28.98
N GLU A 391 10.39 12.73 28.60
CA GLU A 391 11.46 11.75 28.47
C GLU A 391 11.77 11.33 27.02
N PHE A 392 11.32 12.10 26.02
CA PHE A 392 11.75 11.89 24.63
C PHE A 392 13.27 12.01 24.53
N PRO A 393 13.96 11.07 23.83
CA PRO A 393 15.41 11.05 23.80
C PRO A 393 15.94 12.31 23.11
N THR A 394 16.85 13.02 23.78
CA THR A 394 17.56 14.18 23.22
C THR A 394 19.06 13.94 23.27
N THR A 395 19.80 14.56 22.34
CA THR A 395 21.26 14.53 22.36
C THR A 395 21.82 15.65 23.25
N GLU A 396 23.06 15.52 23.71
CA GLU A 396 23.71 16.58 24.52
C GLU A 396 23.78 17.92 23.78
N THR A 397 23.85 17.88 22.46
CA THR A 397 23.90 19.05 21.56
C THR A 397 22.53 19.55 21.12
N ALA A 398 21.44 19.06 21.72
CA ALA A 398 20.08 19.47 21.38
C ALA A 398 19.88 20.99 21.47
N ALA A 399 19.29 21.59 20.44
CA ALA A 399 18.91 23.00 20.47
C ALA A 399 17.91 23.32 21.59
N GLN A 400 17.06 22.34 21.93
CA GLN A 400 16.10 22.37 23.03
C GLN A 400 16.04 20.97 23.68
N GLY A 401 16.69 20.81 24.83
CA GLY A 401 16.79 19.53 25.55
C GLY A 401 15.62 19.20 26.49
N ARG A 402 14.59 20.05 26.59
CA ARG A 402 13.40 19.85 27.41
C ARG A 402 12.16 20.35 26.66
N PRO A 403 10.98 19.75 26.87
CA PRO A 403 9.76 20.25 26.26
C PRO A 403 9.44 21.66 26.77
N GLY A 404 8.93 22.51 25.88
CA GLY A 404 8.39 23.83 26.18
C GLY A 404 6.94 23.73 26.69
N GLY A 405 6.17 22.77 26.18
CA GLY A 405 4.78 22.54 26.51
C GLY A 405 4.47 21.08 26.84
N ARG A 406 3.20 20.70 26.71
CA ARG A 406 2.76 19.31 26.94
C ARG A 406 3.08 18.42 25.74
N SER A 407 2.96 18.97 24.53
CA SER A 407 3.19 18.27 23.27
C SER A 407 4.02 19.15 22.37
N ASP A 408 5.28 18.80 22.16
CA ASP A 408 6.18 19.58 21.31
C ASP A 408 6.40 18.86 19.97
N ALA A 409 6.80 19.62 18.95
CA ALA A 409 7.43 18.98 17.80
C ALA A 409 8.80 18.44 18.21
N PHE A 410 9.31 17.45 17.48
CA PHE A 410 10.70 17.02 17.62
C PHE A 410 11.41 16.99 16.26
N VAL A 411 12.74 17.02 16.30
CA VAL A 411 13.61 16.71 15.16
C VAL A 411 14.65 15.72 15.65
N ALA A 412 14.72 14.55 15.03
CA ALA A 412 15.66 13.49 15.38
C ALA A 412 16.39 12.98 14.13
N SER A 413 17.67 12.66 14.27
CA SER A 413 18.49 12.05 13.23
C SER A 413 19.07 10.72 13.70
N LEU A 414 18.90 9.68 12.89
CA LEU A 414 19.46 8.35 13.13
C LEU A 414 20.50 8.04 12.06
N GLY A 415 21.60 7.40 12.45
CA GLY A 415 22.64 6.96 11.52
C GLY A 415 22.11 6.01 10.44
N ALA A 416 22.87 5.86 9.36
CA ALA A 416 22.43 5.08 8.18
C ALA A 416 22.14 3.60 8.45
N ASP A 417 22.74 3.03 9.50
CA ASP A 417 22.51 1.67 10.00
C ASP A 417 21.55 1.61 11.21
N GLY A 418 21.03 2.76 11.66
CA GLY A 418 20.10 2.87 12.78
C GLY A 418 20.71 2.70 14.17
N SER A 419 22.02 2.45 14.28
CA SER A 419 22.67 2.10 15.55
C SER A 419 22.91 3.31 16.49
N GLN A 420 22.76 4.53 15.99
CA GLN A 420 23.06 5.76 16.72
C GLN A 420 21.99 6.83 16.50
N LEU A 421 21.63 7.52 17.58
CA LEU A 421 20.92 8.80 17.55
C LEU A 421 21.95 9.92 17.36
N LEU A 422 22.09 10.42 16.13
CA LEU A 422 23.09 11.43 15.78
C LEU A 422 22.70 12.82 16.29
N TYR A 423 21.40 13.12 16.31
CA TYR A 423 20.86 14.38 16.80
C TYR A 423 19.44 14.16 17.30
N SER A 424 19.01 14.83 18.37
CA SER A 424 17.59 14.88 18.73
C SER A 424 17.26 16.05 19.63
N THR A 425 16.20 16.79 19.29
CA THR A 425 15.75 17.98 20.00
C THR A 425 14.23 18.07 20.04
N TYR A 426 13.71 18.72 21.07
CA TYR A 426 12.37 19.30 21.02
C TYR A 426 12.38 20.55 20.12
N LEU A 427 11.20 20.98 19.67
CA LEU A 427 10.98 22.22 18.93
C LEU A 427 9.57 22.73 19.26
N GLY A 428 9.47 23.60 20.28
CA GLY A 428 8.17 24.06 20.75
C GLY A 428 8.23 25.22 21.74
N GLY A 429 7.06 25.79 22.00
CA GLY A 429 6.82 26.81 23.02
C GLY A 429 5.92 26.27 24.13
N SER A 430 5.20 27.14 24.84
CA SER A 430 4.31 26.74 25.96
C SER A 430 3.03 26.00 25.54
N GLY A 431 2.67 26.06 24.26
CA GLY A 431 1.50 25.41 23.66
C GLY A 431 1.78 24.00 23.14
N ASP A 432 0.93 23.54 22.21
CA ASP A 432 1.18 22.26 21.54
C ASP A 432 1.67 22.50 20.10
N GLU A 433 2.72 21.78 19.70
CA GLU A 433 3.35 21.78 18.39
C GLU A 433 3.29 20.41 17.69
N ALA A 434 3.44 20.43 16.37
CA ALA A 434 3.73 19.23 15.58
C ALA A 434 4.53 19.57 14.32
N GLY A 435 5.63 18.85 14.10
CA GLY A 435 6.37 18.86 12.85
C GLY A 435 5.68 17.97 11.84
N ALA A 436 5.08 18.56 10.80
CA ALA A 436 4.28 17.85 9.80
C ALA A 436 5.10 17.44 8.56
N ALA A 437 6.22 18.11 8.29
CA ALA A 437 7.07 17.85 7.15
C ALA A 437 8.54 18.17 7.48
N ILE A 438 9.46 17.38 6.91
CA ILE A 438 10.89 17.58 7.00
C ILE A 438 11.55 17.40 5.63
N ARG A 439 12.57 18.20 5.32
CA ARG A 439 13.42 18.05 4.14
C ARG A 439 14.87 18.47 4.42
N VAL A 440 15.83 17.64 4.02
CA VAL A 440 17.26 17.89 4.09
C VAL A 440 17.79 18.33 2.72
N ASP A 441 18.36 19.53 2.65
CA ASP A 441 18.94 20.05 1.41
C ASP A 441 20.29 19.39 1.07
N ARG A 442 20.83 19.67 -0.12
CA ARG A 442 22.12 19.08 -0.56
C ARG A 442 23.33 19.53 0.27
N ALA A 443 23.25 20.67 0.96
CA ALA A 443 24.29 21.11 1.89
C ALA A 443 24.15 20.44 3.27
N GLY A 444 23.04 19.73 3.51
CA GLY A 444 22.69 19.09 4.77
C GLY A 444 21.79 19.94 5.66
N GLY A 445 21.33 21.11 5.21
CA GLY A 445 20.43 21.95 6.00
C GLY A 445 19.05 21.31 6.16
N VAL A 446 18.56 21.25 7.40
CA VAL A 446 17.31 20.56 7.76
C VAL A 446 16.18 21.57 7.85
N HIS A 447 15.13 21.38 7.07
CA HIS A 447 13.97 22.27 7.01
C HIS A 447 12.76 21.54 7.57
N VAL A 448 12.07 22.16 8.53
CA VAL A 448 10.90 21.60 9.20
C VAL A 448 9.74 22.56 9.04
N ALA A 449 8.57 22.03 8.70
CA ALA A 449 7.33 22.77 8.70
C ALA A 449 6.28 22.05 9.55
N GLY A 450 5.42 22.82 10.18
CA GLY A 450 4.47 22.27 11.14
C GLY A 450 3.42 23.26 11.60
N SER A 451 2.72 22.90 12.67
CA SER A 451 1.74 23.74 13.36
C SER A 451 2.18 24.04 14.79
N THR A 452 1.91 25.25 15.27
CA THR A 452 2.14 25.69 16.64
C THR A 452 0.91 26.38 17.21
N ARG A 453 0.57 26.06 18.46
CA ARG A 453 -0.44 26.79 19.25
C ARG A 453 0.20 27.71 20.29
N SER A 454 1.53 27.81 20.27
CA SER A 454 2.30 28.65 21.18
C SER A 454 2.28 30.11 20.74
N VAL A 455 2.24 31.01 21.72
CA VAL A 455 2.51 32.44 21.52
C VAL A 455 4.01 32.75 21.62
N ASP A 456 4.76 31.81 22.16
CA ASP A 456 6.19 31.86 22.50
C ASP A 456 7.01 30.78 21.77
N PHE A 457 6.57 30.35 20.59
CA PHE A 457 7.36 29.48 19.70
C PHE A 457 8.78 30.07 19.47
N PRO A 458 9.84 29.26 19.49
CA PRO A 458 11.23 29.72 19.43
C PRO A 458 11.59 30.26 18.05
N VAL A 459 11.34 31.55 17.83
CA VAL A 459 11.62 32.26 16.59
C VAL A 459 13.08 32.71 16.48
N VAL A 460 13.66 32.59 15.27
CA VAL A 460 15.04 33.01 14.95
C VAL A 460 15.03 33.63 13.55
N ASN A 461 15.60 34.83 13.39
CA ASN A 461 15.63 35.54 12.09
C ASN A 461 14.24 35.57 11.38
N ALA A 462 13.17 35.71 12.16
CA ALA A 462 11.81 35.43 11.73
C ALA A 462 11.26 36.47 10.75
N LEU A 463 10.44 36.00 9.81
CA LEU A 463 9.61 36.87 8.97
C LEU A 463 8.41 37.40 9.78
N GLN A 464 7.79 36.53 10.57
CA GLN A 464 6.69 36.80 11.46
C GLN A 464 7.08 36.32 12.87
N ALA A 465 7.32 37.26 13.78
CA ALA A 465 7.85 36.99 15.12
C ALA A 465 6.78 36.69 16.19
N ALA A 466 5.48 36.79 15.83
CA ALA A 466 4.35 36.55 16.72
C ALA A 466 3.19 35.90 15.92
N PRO A 467 2.32 35.10 16.55
CA PRO A 467 1.23 34.42 15.84
C PRO A 467 0.20 35.41 15.25
N GLY A 468 -0.51 34.97 14.22
CA GLY A 468 -1.35 35.75 13.32
C GLY A 468 -2.67 36.27 13.90
N GLY A 469 -2.93 36.20 15.20
CA GLY A 469 -4.14 36.80 15.81
C GLY A 469 -4.34 36.42 17.28
N ALA A 470 -4.97 37.31 18.06
CA ALA A 470 -5.19 37.16 19.51
C ALA A 470 -6.28 36.14 19.90
N GLY A 471 -6.83 35.39 18.94
CA GLY A 471 -7.86 34.38 19.15
C GLY A 471 -7.45 33.11 18.40
N HIS A 472 -6.96 32.13 19.15
CA HIS A 472 -6.55 30.82 18.65
C HIS A 472 -7.57 30.27 17.65
N SER A 473 -7.17 30.11 16.39
CA SER A 473 -7.74 29.00 15.62
C SER A 473 -7.50 27.74 16.45
N PRO A 474 -8.49 26.84 16.63
CA PRO A 474 -8.26 25.58 17.34
C PRO A 474 -7.10 24.75 16.71
N ALA A 475 -6.72 25.06 15.46
CA ALA A 475 -5.61 24.45 14.75
C ALA A 475 -4.22 25.11 14.95
N GLY A 476 -4.14 26.32 15.54
CA GLY A 476 -2.89 27.08 15.64
C GLY A 476 -2.42 27.76 14.35
N ASP A 477 -1.23 28.36 14.39
CA ASP A 477 -0.51 28.91 13.25
C ASP A 477 0.41 27.85 12.64
N ALA A 478 0.80 27.99 11.37
CA ALA A 478 1.90 27.19 10.85
C ALA A 478 3.25 27.76 11.36
N PHE A 479 4.29 26.93 11.37
CA PHE A 479 5.67 27.38 11.53
C PHE A 479 6.55 26.81 10.43
N VAL A 480 7.66 27.51 10.15
CA VAL A 480 8.78 27.00 9.36
C VAL A 480 10.06 27.24 10.13
N ALA A 481 10.88 26.20 10.27
CA ALA A 481 12.20 26.25 10.89
C ALA A 481 13.27 25.66 9.96
N LYS A 482 14.48 26.19 10.07
CA LYS A 482 15.69 25.66 9.44
C LYS A 482 16.74 25.45 10.51
N LEU A 483 17.27 24.24 10.58
CA LEU A 483 18.42 23.88 11.40
C LEU A 483 19.66 23.75 10.50
N ASP A 484 20.84 23.88 11.09
CA ASP A 484 22.10 23.59 10.39
C ASP A 484 22.29 22.09 10.12
N ARG A 485 23.43 21.70 9.54
CA ARG A 485 23.67 20.31 9.13
C ARG A 485 23.68 19.32 10.30
N GLY A 486 24.17 19.75 11.46
CA GLY A 486 24.18 18.92 12.66
C GLY A 486 22.85 18.95 13.40
N GLY A 487 21.92 19.85 13.03
CA GLY A 487 20.70 20.12 13.77
C GLY A 487 20.90 21.03 14.99
N GLU A 488 22.13 21.17 15.50
CA GLU A 488 22.48 21.83 16.77
C GLU A 488 22.04 23.29 16.86
N ARG A 489 21.87 23.97 15.72
CA ARG A 489 21.48 25.39 15.67
C ARG A 489 20.27 25.61 14.80
N VAL A 490 19.24 26.23 15.38
CA VAL A 490 18.14 26.84 14.62
C VAL A 490 18.67 28.11 13.94
N LEU A 491 18.73 28.10 12.61
CA LEU A 491 19.21 29.20 11.77
C LEU A 491 18.09 30.17 11.38
N PHE A 492 16.87 29.66 11.28
CA PHE A 492 15.66 30.41 10.95
C PHE A 492 14.47 29.72 11.61
N ALA A 493 13.53 30.46 12.17
CA ALA A 493 12.26 29.96 12.67
C ALA A 493 11.25 31.12 12.69
N THR A 494 10.07 30.89 12.11
CA THR A 494 9.03 31.91 11.96
C THR A 494 7.65 31.30 12.15
N TYR A 495 6.70 32.10 12.61
CA TYR A 495 5.27 31.83 12.42
C TYR A 495 4.90 32.03 10.94
N LEU A 496 3.81 31.40 10.53
CA LEU A 496 3.10 31.62 9.28
C LEU A 496 1.60 31.46 9.55
N GLY A 497 0.92 32.58 9.81
CA GLY A 497 -0.51 32.61 10.10
C GLY A 497 -1.14 33.95 9.81
N GLY A 498 -2.48 33.99 9.77
CA GLY A 498 -3.25 35.20 9.47
C GLY A 498 -4.31 35.47 10.53
N SER A 499 -4.80 36.70 10.57
CA SER A 499 -5.87 37.10 11.49
C SER A 499 -7.22 36.68 10.93
N VAL A 500 -8.09 36.12 11.77
CA VAL A 500 -9.51 36.01 11.44
C VAL A 500 -10.07 37.43 11.37
N VAL A 501 -10.21 37.97 10.16
CA VAL A 501 -11.03 39.17 9.95
C VAL A 501 -12.46 38.68 10.09
N ALA A 502 -13.12 39.03 11.20
CA ALA A 502 -14.56 38.84 11.30
C ALA A 502 -15.19 39.50 10.07
N ALA A 503 -15.92 38.72 9.26
CA ALA A 503 -16.62 39.27 8.12
C ALA A 503 -17.60 40.33 8.65
N ASP A 504 -17.33 41.60 8.35
CA ASP A 504 -18.24 42.69 8.64
C ASP A 504 -19.54 42.40 7.89
N SER A 505 -20.59 42.02 8.63
CA SER A 505 -21.92 41.84 8.07
C SER A 505 -22.45 43.21 7.64
N ARG A 506 -22.36 43.52 6.35
CA ARG A 506 -23.07 44.64 5.72
C ARG A 506 -24.20 44.13 4.85
#